data_AF-A0A6N7FP65-F1
#
_entry.id   AF-A0A6N7FP65-F1
#
_cell.length_a   1.000
_cell.length_b   1.000
_cell.length_c   1.000
_cell.angle_alpha   90.00
_cell.angle_beta   90.00
_cell.angle_gamma   90.00
#
_symmetry.space_group_name_H-M   'P 1'
#
loop_
_entity.id
_entity.type
_entity.pdbx_description
1 polymer ?
#
loop_
_entity_poly.entity_id
_entity_poly.type
_entity_poly.pdbx_seq_one_letter_code
_entity_poly.pdbx_strand_id
1 'polypeptide(L)'
;MAGVAVGHARRFTRRAGGLRSLRAGIRPVTFVMHRFMDADVVAPAWDLLQRGERATSPALLATQERLEACAYAMAHPDTGGVVPACVQHSVLDPAANRALAVALPLPARR
;
A
#
# COMPACT_ATOMS: atom_id res chain seq x y z
N MET A 1 4.51 -1.87 -42.82
CA MET A 1 5.27 -2.39 -41.65
C MET A 1 6.00 -1.29 -40.89
N ALA A 2 6.84 -0.45 -41.53
CA ALA A 2 7.64 0.57 -40.84
C ALA A 2 6.81 1.64 -40.08
N GLY A 3 5.73 2.16 -40.66
CA GLY A 3 4.87 3.16 -40.00
C GLY A 3 4.16 2.63 -38.74
N VAL A 4 3.78 1.35 -38.73
CA VAL A 4 3.18 0.69 -37.56
C VAL A 4 4.20 0.53 -36.44
N ALA A 5 5.44 0.13 -36.78
CA ALA A 5 6.53 -0.01 -35.83
C ALA A 5 6.88 1.35 -35.17
N VAL A 6 6.96 2.42 -35.95
CA VAL A 6 7.20 3.79 -35.45
C VAL A 6 6.06 4.26 -34.55
N GLY A 7 4.81 4.01 -34.92
CA GLY A 7 3.64 4.33 -34.10
C GLY A 7 3.66 3.61 -32.75
N HIS A 8 3.98 2.31 -32.75
CA HIS A 8 4.12 1.51 -31.54
C HIS A 8 5.28 2.00 -30.65
N ALA A 9 6.44 2.28 -31.24
CA ALA A 9 7.60 2.81 -30.50
C ALA A 9 7.29 4.16 -29.86
N ARG A 10 6.61 5.07 -30.57
CA ARG A 10 6.20 6.37 -30.03
C ARG A 10 5.17 6.24 -28.91
N ARG A 11 4.21 5.31 -29.03
CA ARG A 11 3.21 5.06 -27.98
C ARG A 11 3.84 4.44 -26.74
N PHE A 12 4.74 3.48 -26.92
CA PHE A 12 5.46 2.82 -25.84
C PHE A 12 6.34 3.81 -25.08
N THR A 13 7.18 4.58 -25.79
CA THR A 13 8.05 5.60 -25.19
C THR A 13 7.25 6.63 -24.39
N ARG A 14 6.10 7.09 -24.90
CA ARG A 14 5.20 7.97 -24.13
C ARG A 14 4.65 7.33 -22.87
N ARG A 15 4.24 6.06 -22.94
CA ARG A 15 3.67 5.34 -21.78
C ARG A 15 4.72 4.98 -20.72
N ALA A 16 5.96 4.76 -21.13
CA ALA A 16 7.09 4.51 -20.23
C ALA A 16 7.59 5.78 -19.51
N GLY A 17 6.94 6.94 -19.69
CA GLY A 17 7.37 8.21 -19.09
C GLY A 17 8.39 9.00 -19.92
N GLY A 18 8.59 8.63 -21.19
CA GLY A 18 9.45 9.33 -22.14
C GLY A 18 10.87 8.74 -22.25
N LEU A 19 11.65 9.29 -23.19
CA LEU A 19 13.04 8.87 -23.46
C LEU A 19 13.95 9.03 -22.23
N ARG A 20 13.66 10.00 -21.36
CA ARG A 20 14.43 10.24 -20.12
C ARG A 20 14.27 9.07 -19.14
N SER A 21 13.05 8.54 -18.99
CA SER A 21 12.77 7.40 -18.13
C SER A 21 13.40 6.11 -18.65
N LEU A 22 13.46 5.94 -19.98
CA LEU A 22 14.17 4.80 -20.60
C LEU A 22 15.69 4.87 -20.43
N ARG A 23 16.24 6.08 -20.20
CA ARG A 23 17.66 6.28 -19.88
C ARG A 23 17.93 6.24 -18.38
N ALA A 24 16.90 6.28 -17.53
CA ALA A 24 17.06 6.04 -16.11
C ALA A 24 17.39 4.55 -15.95
N GLY A 25 18.64 4.26 -15.58
CA GLY A 25 19.10 2.88 -15.39
C GLY A 25 18.19 2.11 -14.44
N ILE A 26 18.21 0.78 -14.55
CA ILE A 26 17.44 -0.11 -13.68
C ILE A 26 17.89 0.12 -12.24
N ARG A 27 16.95 0.52 -11.36
CA ARG A 27 17.19 0.64 -9.92
C ARG A 27 16.55 -0.56 -9.23
N PRO A 28 17.34 -1.55 -8.78
CA PRO A 28 16.78 -2.63 -7.97
C PRO A 28 16.19 -2.02 -6.69
N VAL A 29 14.94 -2.37 -6.40
CA VAL A 29 14.26 -2.00 -5.18
C VAL A 29 13.78 -3.27 -4.49
N THR A 30 13.95 -3.33 -3.18
CA THR A 30 13.43 -4.43 -2.36
C THR A 30 12.14 -3.98 -1.73
N PHE A 31 11.05 -4.68 -2.05
CA PHE A 31 9.78 -4.47 -1.39
C PHE A 31 9.65 -5.47 -0.25
N VAL A 32 9.58 -4.97 0.98
CA VAL A 32 9.19 -5.79 2.13
C VAL A 32 7.68 -5.72 2.25
N MET A 33 7.01 -6.81 1.90
CA MET A 33 5.58 -6.95 2.12
C MET A 33 5.36 -7.54 3.51
N HIS A 34 4.94 -6.72 4.45
CA HIS A 34 4.48 -7.18 5.76
C HIS A 34 3.11 -7.84 5.59
N ARG A 35 2.79 -8.84 6.44
CA ARG A 35 1.43 -9.36 6.52
C ARG A 35 0.46 -8.23 6.88
N PHE A 36 -0.76 -8.29 6.37
CA PHE A 36 -1.85 -7.46 6.87
C PHE A 36 -2.07 -7.72 8.36
N MET A 37 -2.30 -6.63 9.10
CA MET A 37 -2.50 -6.64 10.54
C MET A 37 -4.00 -6.47 10.85
N ASP A 38 -4.42 -7.07 11.96
CA ASP A 38 -5.81 -7.04 12.40
C ASP A 38 -6.27 -5.60 12.68
N ALA A 39 -7.55 -5.31 12.39
CA ALA A 39 -8.14 -4.01 12.62
C ALA A 39 -8.06 -3.58 14.09
N ASP A 40 -8.18 -4.54 15.03
CA ASP A 40 -8.18 -4.29 16.47
C ASP A 40 -6.85 -3.71 16.96
N VAL A 41 -5.74 -3.98 16.26
CA VAL A 41 -4.43 -3.39 16.57
C VAL A 41 -4.05 -2.23 15.66
N VAL A 42 -4.54 -2.22 14.41
CA VAL A 42 -4.25 -1.16 13.44
C VAL A 42 -4.98 0.13 13.79
N ALA A 43 -6.26 0.06 14.14
CA ALA A 43 -7.06 1.24 14.47
C ALA A 43 -6.46 2.08 15.62
N PRO A 44 -6.17 1.52 16.81
CA PRO A 44 -5.57 2.30 17.89
C PRO A 44 -4.14 2.77 17.58
N ALA A 45 -3.34 1.98 16.87
CA ALA A 45 -1.99 2.39 16.48
C ALA A 45 -2.00 3.58 15.49
N TRP A 46 -2.93 3.54 14.52
CA TRP A 46 -3.11 4.62 13.55
C TRP A 46 -3.61 5.90 14.21
N ASP A 47 -4.57 5.80 15.12
CA ASP A 47 -5.09 6.94 15.88
C ASP A 47 -3.98 7.65 16.69
N LEU A 48 -3.10 6.89 17.34
CA LEU A 48 -1.91 7.44 18.01
C LEU A 48 -0.95 8.14 17.03
N LEU A 49 -0.69 7.53 15.86
CA LEU A 49 0.17 8.16 14.84
C LEU A 49 -0.41 9.49 14.33
N GLN A 50 -1.72 9.55 14.14
CA GLN A 50 -2.40 10.78 13.70
C GLN A 50 -2.29 11.90 14.74
N ARG A 51 -2.18 11.55 16.03
CA ARG A 51 -1.88 12.51 17.11
C ARG A 51 -0.39 12.81 17.29
N GLY A 52 0.50 12.14 16.56
CA GLY A 52 1.95 12.25 16.75
C GLY A 52 2.44 11.57 18.04
N GLU A 53 1.66 10.65 18.60
CA GLU A 53 1.98 9.94 19.83
C GLU A 53 2.61 8.58 19.55
N ARG A 54 3.60 8.21 20.37
CA ARG A 54 4.22 6.89 20.32
C ARG A 54 3.60 5.96 21.34
N ALA A 55 3.21 4.76 20.92
CA ALA A 55 2.64 3.77 21.81
C ALA A 55 3.68 3.23 22.82
N THR A 56 3.22 2.97 24.04
CA THR A 56 4.04 2.36 25.11
C THR A 56 3.89 0.84 25.15
N SER A 57 2.74 0.31 24.76
CA SER A 57 2.54 -1.14 24.68
C SER A 57 3.39 -1.72 23.54
N PRO A 58 4.10 -2.84 23.74
CA PRO A 58 4.94 -3.43 22.69
C PRO A 58 4.17 -3.79 21.42
N ALA A 59 2.92 -4.23 21.55
CA ALA A 59 2.08 -4.63 20.42
C ALA A 59 1.72 -3.44 19.52
N LEU A 60 1.24 -2.34 20.10
CA LEU A 60 0.89 -1.14 19.32
C LEU A 60 2.13 -0.45 18.76
N LEU A 61 3.24 -0.43 19.51
CA LEU A 61 4.50 0.13 19.03
C LEU A 61 4.98 -0.60 17.77
N ALA A 62 4.99 -1.93 17.79
CA ALA A 62 5.35 -2.75 16.63
C ALA A 62 4.38 -2.56 15.45
N THR A 63 3.11 -2.26 15.71
CA THR A 63 2.13 -1.91 14.66
C THR A 63 2.43 -0.53 14.08
N GLN A 64 2.70 0.48 14.90
CA GLN A 64 3.07 1.82 14.43
C GLN A 64 4.29 1.79 13.52
N GLU A 65 5.34 1.08 13.93
CA GLU A 65 6.57 0.91 13.13
C GLU A 65 6.29 0.30 11.75
N ARG A 66 5.38 -0.69 11.70
CA ARG A 66 4.96 -1.31 10.44
C ARG A 66 4.12 -0.39 9.57
N LEU A 67 3.27 0.44 10.17
CA LEU A 67 2.48 1.42 9.43
C LEU A 67 3.37 2.51 8.82
N GLU A 68 4.35 3.01 9.59
CA GLU A 68 5.34 4.00 9.13
C GLU A 68 6.25 3.43 8.03
N ALA A 69 6.63 2.15 8.13
CA ALA A 69 7.45 1.47 7.13
C ALA A 69 6.66 1.00 5.88
N CYS A 70 5.36 1.30 5.79
CA CYS A 70 4.51 0.77 4.72
C CYS A 70 4.86 1.35 3.35
N ALA A 71 5.56 0.57 2.53
CA ALA A 71 5.87 0.94 1.14
C ALA A 71 4.64 0.93 0.21
N TYR A 72 3.57 0.23 0.61
CA TYR A 72 2.34 0.17 -0.16
C TYR A 72 1.31 1.15 0.42
N ALA A 73 1.34 2.38 -0.10
CA ALA A 73 0.42 3.43 0.29
C ALA A 73 -0.71 3.61 -0.74
N MET A 74 -1.87 4.08 -0.27
CA MET A 74 -3.07 4.29 -1.06
C MET A 74 -3.71 5.64 -0.72
N ALA A 75 -4.68 6.08 -1.53
CA ALA A 75 -5.42 7.30 -1.25
C ALA A 75 -6.54 7.04 -0.23
N HIS A 76 -6.63 7.90 0.78
CA HIS A 76 -7.74 7.97 1.72
C HIS A 76 -9.04 8.23 0.94
N PRO A 77 -10.12 7.46 1.18
CA PRO A 77 -11.31 7.51 0.34
C PRO A 77 -11.99 8.88 0.39
N ASP A 78 -12.05 9.50 1.57
CA ASP A 78 -12.73 10.80 1.74
C ASP A 78 -11.84 12.02 1.47
N THR A 79 -10.58 11.99 1.92
CA THR A 79 -9.70 13.18 1.90
C THR A 79 -8.69 13.18 0.76
N GLY A 80 -8.47 12.03 0.09
CA GLY A 80 -7.44 11.87 -0.94
C GLY A 80 -6.00 11.89 -0.43
N GLY A 81 -5.78 12.01 0.87
CA GLY A 81 -4.45 11.93 1.50
C GLY A 81 -3.81 10.55 1.34
N VAL A 82 -2.50 10.44 1.47
CA VAL A 82 -1.79 9.16 1.35
C VAL A 82 -1.82 8.42 2.70
N VAL A 83 -2.29 7.18 2.71
CA VAL A 83 -2.39 6.32 3.89
C VAL A 83 -1.76 4.94 3.65
N PRO A 84 -1.23 4.26 4.69
CA PRO A 84 -0.77 2.88 4.56
C PRO A 84 -1.91 1.94 4.13
N ALA A 85 -1.61 0.93 3.31
CA ALA A 85 -2.62 -0.02 2.86
C ALA A 85 -3.36 -0.75 3.99
N CYS A 86 -2.66 -1.05 5.09
CA CYS A 86 -3.28 -1.64 6.27
C CYS A 86 -4.33 -0.70 6.91
N VAL A 87 -4.12 0.61 6.87
CA VAL A 87 -5.11 1.58 7.36
C VAL A 87 -6.32 1.61 6.43
N GLN A 88 -6.09 1.65 5.12
CA GLN A 88 -7.16 1.65 4.14
C GLN A 88 -8.08 0.43 4.31
N HIS A 89 -7.50 -0.77 4.36
CA HIS A 89 -8.28 -2.01 4.37
C HIS A 89 -8.81 -2.37 5.76
N SER A 90 -8.07 -2.08 6.84
CA SER A 90 -8.50 -2.49 8.17
C SER A 90 -9.34 -1.43 8.88
N VAL A 91 -9.23 -0.14 8.51
CA VAL A 91 -9.87 0.98 9.23
C VAL A 91 -10.84 1.76 8.36
N LEU A 92 -10.41 2.19 7.16
CA LEU A 92 -11.17 3.12 6.32
C LEU A 92 -12.20 2.44 5.43
N ASP A 93 -12.02 1.16 5.12
CA ASP A 93 -12.98 0.35 4.35
C ASP A 93 -13.34 -0.97 5.05
N PRO A 94 -14.03 -0.89 6.21
CA PRO A 94 -14.42 -2.08 6.96
C PRO A 94 -15.44 -2.95 6.20
N ALA A 95 -16.17 -2.38 5.24
CA ALA A 95 -17.11 -3.10 4.40
C ALA A 95 -16.38 -4.01 3.40
N ALA A 96 -15.38 -3.50 2.69
CA ALA A 96 -14.54 -4.32 1.83
C ALA A 96 -13.77 -5.37 2.63
N ASN A 97 -13.29 -5.04 3.84
CA ASN A 97 -12.61 -6.01 4.69
C ASN A 97 -13.50 -7.20 5.05
N ARG A 98 -14.77 -6.95 5.44
CA ARG A 98 -15.74 -8.02 5.68
C ARG A 98 -16.01 -8.86 4.43
N ALA A 99 -16.13 -8.21 3.27
CA ALA A 99 -16.32 -8.93 2.01
C ALA A 99 -15.10 -9.79 1.66
N LEU A 100 -13.88 -9.31 1.93
CA LEU A 100 -12.64 -10.07 1.75
C LEU A 100 -12.59 -11.29 2.68
N ALA A 101 -13.03 -11.18 3.93
CA ALA A 101 -13.07 -12.33 4.84
C ALA A 101 -13.99 -13.46 4.33
N VAL A 102 -15.06 -13.12 3.62
CA VAL A 102 -15.95 -14.11 2.96
C VAL A 102 -15.30 -14.66 1.69
N ALA A 103 -14.69 -13.80 0.86
CA ALA A 103 -14.09 -14.21 -0.42
C ALA A 103 -12.78 -15.01 -0.24
N LEU A 104 -12.03 -14.72 0.82
CA LEU A 104 -10.71 -15.27 1.13
C LEU A 104 -10.68 -15.82 2.56
N PRO A 105 -11.38 -16.92 2.84
CA PRO A 105 -11.45 -17.47 4.19
C PRO A 105 -10.07 -17.91 4.67
N LEU A 106 -9.59 -17.31 5.76
CA LEU A 106 -8.35 -17.72 6.40
C LEU A 106 -8.56 -19.09 7.07
N PRO A 107 -7.65 -20.05 6.88
CA PRO A 107 -7.73 -21.32 7.59
C PRO A 107 -7.62 -21.07 9.10
N ALA A 108 -8.57 -21.60 9.86
CA ALA A 108 -8.47 -21.62 11.32
C ALA A 108 -7.19 -22.37 11.70
N ARG A 109 -6.30 -21.73 12.49
CA ARG A 109 -5.18 -22.43 13.09
C ARG A 109 -5.75 -23.56 13.95
N ARG A 110 -5.38 -24.81 13.64
CA ARG A 110 -5.63 -25.98 14.49
C ARG A 110 -4.72 -25.94 15.71
#